data_AF-A0A7V3S1N5-F1
#
_entry.id   AF-A0A7V3S1N5-F1
#
_cell.length_a   1.000
_cell.length_b   1.000
_cell.length_c   1.000
_cell.angle_alpha   90.00
_cell.angle_beta   90.00
_cell.angle_gamma   90.00
#
_symmetry.space_group_name_H-M   'P 1'
#
loop_
_entity.id
_entity.type
_entity.pdbx_description
1 polymer ?
#
loop_
_entity_poly.entity_id
_entity_poly.type
_entity_poly.pdbx_seq_one_letter_code
_entity_poly.pdbx_strand_id
1 'polypeptide(L)'
;MAVNIVSKIDDLVAVKNAIVSVSNKAGLETMVPALIGLCPKLKIYSTGGTYNSLKEILKERAKRHLFQVSDYTGQPEMQGGLV
;
A
#
# COMPACT_ATOMS: atom_id res chain seq x y z
N MET A 1 21.26 33.47 10.00
CA MET A 1 20.48 32.33 9.45
C MET A 1 21.09 31.06 9.98
N ALA A 2 20.36 30.25 10.75
CA ALA A 2 20.85 28.96 11.21
C ALA A 2 20.58 27.92 10.11
N VAL A 3 21.64 27.26 9.64
CA VAL A 3 21.55 26.18 8.66
C VAL A 3 21.50 24.87 9.44
N ASN A 4 20.49 24.04 9.19
CA ASN A 4 20.45 22.69 9.77
C ASN A 4 21.56 21.86 9.14
N ILE A 5 22.49 21.33 9.96
CA ILE A 5 23.57 20.46 9.53
C ILE A 5 23.24 19.04 10.00
N VAL A 6 23.04 18.13 9.03
CA VAL A 6 22.75 16.71 9.30
C VAL A 6 24.04 15.91 9.14
N SER A 7 24.47 15.24 10.21
CA SER A 7 25.69 14.40 10.23
C SER A 7 25.41 12.90 10.15
N LYS A 8 24.16 12.48 10.31
CA LYS A 8 23.73 11.08 10.25
C LYS A 8 22.32 11.00 9.71
N ILE A 9 22.10 10.06 8.79
CA ILE A 9 20.79 9.67 8.30
C ILE A 9 20.62 8.16 8.46
N ASP A 10 19.38 7.72 8.59
CA ASP A 10 19.06 6.32 8.36
C ASP A 10 19.10 6.07 6.85
N ASP A 11 19.84 5.04 6.43
CA ASP A 11 20.00 4.68 5.01
C ASP A 11 18.66 4.20 4.42
N LEU A 12 18.11 3.12 5.00
CA LEU A 12 16.84 2.55 4.58
C LEU A 12 15.83 2.57 5.72
N VAL A 13 14.69 3.22 5.50
CA VAL A 13 13.56 3.24 6.43
C VAL A 13 12.45 2.36 5.88
N ALA A 14 12.08 1.33 6.64
CA ALA A 14 11.05 0.38 6.22
C ALA A 14 9.67 1.06 6.09
N VAL A 15 9.01 0.86 4.94
CA VAL A 15 7.65 1.34 4.71
C VAL A 15 6.67 0.53 5.55
N LYS A 16 5.88 1.22 6.37
CA LYS A 16 4.88 0.59 7.25
C LYS A 16 3.49 0.53 6.64
N ASN A 17 3.10 1.56 5.89
CA ASN A 17 1.78 1.69 5.28
C ASN A 17 1.92 2.22 3.86
N ALA A 18 1.11 1.72 2.94
CA ALA A 18 1.01 2.21 1.57
C ALA A 18 -0.45 2.27 1.12
N ILE A 19 -0.82 3.30 0.36
CA ILE A 19 -2.09 3.36 -0.36
C ILE A 19 -1.79 3.04 -1.81
N VAL A 20 -2.53 2.10 -2.40
CA VAL A 20 -2.33 1.69 -3.80
C VAL A 20 -3.65 1.84 -4.54
N SER A 21 -3.65 2.68 -5.59
CA SER A 21 -4.81 2.91 -6.45
C SER A 21 -4.33 3.20 -7.86
N VAL A 22 -4.50 2.26 -8.78
CA VAL A 22 -3.98 2.36 -10.15
C VAL A 22 -4.98 1.88 -11.18
N SER A 23 -5.05 2.59 -12.31
CA SER A 23 -5.87 2.16 -13.44
C SER A 23 -5.24 0.97 -14.18
N ASN A 24 -3.93 1.06 -14.48
CA ASN A 24 -3.15 -0.04 -15.05
C ASN A 24 -2.50 -0.88 -13.94
N LYS A 25 -2.70 -2.19 -13.97
CA LYS A 25 -2.26 -3.14 -12.94
C LYS A 25 -0.93 -3.82 -13.28
N ALA A 26 -0.37 -3.54 -14.46
CA ALA A 26 0.89 -4.13 -14.90
C ALA A 26 2.00 -3.90 -13.87
N GLY A 27 2.70 -4.98 -13.50
CA GLY A 27 3.84 -4.94 -12.59
C GLY A 27 3.48 -5.05 -11.11
N LEU A 28 2.19 -4.99 -10.71
CA LEU A 28 1.80 -5.17 -9.31
C LEU A 28 2.16 -6.57 -8.79
N GLU A 29 2.07 -7.58 -9.65
CA GLU A 29 2.42 -8.97 -9.37
C GLU A 29 3.89 -9.16 -9.02
N THR A 30 4.76 -8.25 -9.47
CA THR A 30 6.20 -8.26 -9.15
C THR A 30 6.51 -7.31 -8.00
N MET A 31 6.04 -6.06 -8.10
CA MET A 31 6.36 -5.00 -7.14
C MET A 31 5.83 -5.31 -5.73
N VAL A 32 4.59 -5.76 -5.62
CA VAL A 32 3.91 -5.89 -4.32
C VAL A 32 4.51 -7.03 -3.48
N PRO A 33 4.72 -8.25 -4.02
CA PRO A 33 5.37 -9.31 -3.25
C PRO A 33 6.81 -8.94 -2.86
N ALA A 34 7.56 -8.27 -3.75
CA ALA A 34 8.92 -7.81 -3.47
C ALA A 34 8.94 -6.77 -2.33
N LEU A 35 8.02 -5.80 -2.38
CA LEU A 35 7.91 -4.77 -1.34
C LEU A 35 7.53 -5.37 0.03
N ILE A 36 6.63 -6.35 0.08
CA ILE A 36 6.33 -7.07 1.34
C ILE A 36 7.52 -7.91 1.79
N GLY A 37 8.31 -8.47 0.86
CA GLY A 37 9.55 -9.18 1.17
C GLY A 37 10.57 -8.28 1.87
N LEU A 38 10.71 -7.04 1.40
CA LEU A 38 11.58 -6.01 2.01
C LEU A 38 10.98 -5.44 3.32
N CYS A 39 9.65 -5.31 3.38
CA CYS A 39 8.92 -4.73 4.51
C CYS A 39 7.83 -5.71 5.03
N PRO A 40 8.19 -6.72 5.85
CA PRO A 40 7.25 -7.77 6.29
C PRO A 40 6.10 -7.30 7.18
N LYS A 41 6.10 -6.03 7.60
CA LYS A 41 5.04 -5.41 8.41
C LYS A 41 4.18 -4.43 7.60
N LEU A 42 4.42 -4.32 6.29
CA LEU A 42 3.69 -3.40 5.42
C LEU A 42 2.19 -3.71 5.43
N LYS A 43 1.39 -2.67 5.64
CA LYS A 43 -0.06 -2.65 5.40
C LYS A 43 -0.35 -1.89 4.11
N ILE A 44 -1.14 -2.49 3.23
CA ILE A 44 -1.56 -1.92 1.96
C ILE A 44 -3.04 -1.63 2.06
N TYR A 45 -3.40 -0.38 1.80
CA TYR A 45 -4.77 0.10 1.73
C TYR A 45 -5.15 0.30 0.26
N SER A 46 -6.26 -0.27 -0.16
CA SER A 46 -6.74 -0.16 -1.55
C SER A 46 -8.25 -0.23 -1.61
N THR A 47 -8.83 0.18 -2.73
CA THR A 47 -10.27 0.02 -3.01
C THR A 47 -10.52 -0.44 -4.45
N GLY A 48 -11.78 -0.73 -4.77
CA GLY A 48 -12.27 -1.06 -6.10
C GLY A 48 -11.44 -2.12 -6.84
N GLY A 49 -11.20 -1.88 -8.13
CA GLY A 49 -10.48 -2.83 -8.99
C GLY A 49 -9.03 -3.09 -8.54
N THR A 50 -8.35 -2.11 -7.96
CA THR A 50 -6.97 -2.30 -7.46
C THR A 50 -6.95 -3.27 -6.28
N TYR A 51 -7.92 -3.17 -5.37
CA TYR A 51 -8.03 -4.06 -4.22
C TYR A 51 -8.22 -5.51 -4.67
N ASN A 52 -9.11 -5.74 -5.64
CA ASN A 52 -9.36 -7.07 -6.17
C ASN A 52 -8.12 -7.69 -6.83
N SER A 53 -7.41 -6.93 -7.67
CA SER A 53 -6.16 -7.40 -8.28
C SER A 53 -5.09 -7.72 -7.24
N LEU A 54 -4.92 -6.88 -6.22
CA LEU A 54 -3.97 -7.14 -5.14
C LEU A 54 -4.35 -8.37 -4.30
N LYS A 55 -5.65 -8.59 -4.08
CA LYS A 55 -6.16 -9.77 -3.36
C LYS A 55 -5.81 -11.06 -4.11
N GLU A 56 -5.94 -11.08 -5.43
CA GLU A 56 -5.57 -12.21 -6.28
C GLU A 56 -4.07 -12.47 -6.28
N ILE A 57 -3.26 -11.41 -6.41
CA ILE A 57 -1.79 -11.48 -6.37
C ILE A 57 -1.30 -12.05 -5.03
N LEU A 58 -1.88 -11.59 -3.92
CA LEU A 58 -1.41 -11.93 -2.57
C LEU A 58 -1.98 -13.23 -2.02
N LYS A 59 -3.12 -13.71 -2.52
CA LYS A 59 -3.79 -14.94 -2.05
C LYS A 59 -3.94 -14.91 -0.52
N GLU A 60 -3.49 -15.95 0.18
CA GLU A 60 -3.54 -16.04 1.65
C GLU A 60 -2.81 -14.88 2.37
N ARG A 61 -1.77 -14.30 1.75
CA ARG A 61 -1.04 -13.17 2.33
C ARG A 61 -1.89 -11.90 2.40
N ALA A 62 -2.96 -11.80 1.60
CA ALA A 62 -3.87 -10.65 1.62
C ALA A 62 -4.46 -10.41 3.01
N LYS A 63 -4.79 -11.49 3.76
CA LYS A 63 -5.36 -11.41 5.12
C LYS A 63 -4.49 -10.61 6.10
N ARG A 64 -3.18 -10.56 5.87
CA ARG A 64 -2.22 -9.85 6.73
C ARG A 64 -1.84 -8.47 6.20
N HIS A 65 -1.86 -8.30 4.89
CA HIS A 65 -1.22 -7.16 4.23
C HIS A 65 -2.17 -6.24 3.48
N LEU A 66 -3.40 -6.66 3.18
CA LEU A 66 -4.32 -5.90 2.34
C LEU A 66 -5.58 -5.54 3.13
N PHE A 67 -5.90 -4.24 3.15
CA PHE A 67 -7.00 -3.66 3.90
C PHE A 67 -7.85 -2.80 2.96
N GLN A 68 -9.17 -2.87 3.12
CA GLN A 68 -10.06 -2.03 2.35
C GLN A 68 -9.97 -0.60 2.89
N VAL A 69 -9.94 0.41 2.02
CA VAL A 69 -9.91 1.83 2.47
C VAL A 69 -11.14 2.16 3.32
N SER A 70 -12.31 1.60 2.98
CA SER A 70 -13.54 1.78 3.77
C SER A 70 -13.43 1.26 5.20
N ASP A 71 -12.65 0.20 5.43
CA ASP A 71 -12.44 -0.33 6.79
C ASP A 71 -11.61 0.65 7.64
N TYR A 72 -10.77 1.46 6.99
CA TYR A 72 -9.97 2.49 7.65
C TYR A 72 -10.75 3.79 7.87
N THR A 73 -11.55 4.21 6.90
CA THR A 73 -12.28 5.48 6.95
C THR A 73 -13.64 5.38 7.64
N GLY A 74 -14.25 4.19 7.68
CA GLY A 74 -15.65 4.00 8.06
C GLY A 74 -16.65 4.47 6.99
N GLN A 75 -16.17 4.94 5.84
CA GLN A 75 -16.98 5.45 4.73
C GLN A 75 -17.00 4.40 3.60
N PRO A 76 -18.17 3.91 3.16
CA PRO A 76 -18.26 3.06 1.99
C PRO A 76 -17.94 3.85 0.71
N GLU A 77 -17.39 3.17 -0.30
CA GLU A 77 -17.12 3.75 -1.62
C GLU A 77 -18.45 4.19 -2.28
N MET A 78 -18.52 5.44 -2.72
CA MET A 78 -19.71 6.01 -3.35
C MET A 78 -19.77 5.66 -4.84
N GLN A 79 -20.96 5.78 -5.45
CA GLN A 79 -21.18 5.40 -6.85
C GLN A 79 -20.17 6.05 -7.81
N GLY A 80 -19.54 5.21 -8.64
CA GLY A 80 -18.56 5.64 -9.62
C GLY A 80 -17.16 5.92 -9.06
N GLY A 81 -16.89 5.62 -7.77
CA GLY A 81 -15.58 5.87 -7.15
C GLY A 81 -15.25 7.35 -7.00
N LEU A 82 -16.28 8.20 -6.93
CA LEU A 82 -16.13 9.66 -6.85
C LEU A 82 -15.81 10.15 -5.43
N VAL A 83 -16.13 9.35 -4.40
CA VAL A 83 -15.85 9.60 -2.98
C VAL A 83 -15.68 8.27 -2.26
#